data_AF-A0A538FYG0-F1
#
_entry.id   AF-A0A538FYG0-F1
#
_cell.length_a   1.000
_cell.length_b   1.000
_cell.length_c   1.000
_cell.angle_alpha   90.00
_cell.angle_beta   90.00
_cell.angle_gamma   90.00
#
_symmetry.space_group_name_H-M   'P 1'
#
loop_
_entity.id
_entity.type
_entity.pdbx_description
1 polymer ?
#
loop_
_entity_poly.entity_id
_entity_poly.type
_entity_poly.pdbx_seq_one_letter_code
_entity_poly.pdbx_strand_id
1 'polypeptide(L)'
;MIFLGFGKYARADKIYAIEPIRDDRRGHGRRTLVWVEGVNEPIVASRTERTILHEMGQSSGGTPLLDQALDLAERVAEQTQQGRVDVNDLGRRARKLLESTAKPGETEPLF
;
A
#
# COMPACT_ATOMS: atom_id res chain seq x y z
N MET A 1 13.12 9.04 -8.43
CA MET A 1 13.86 9.13 -7.14
C MET A 1 12.84 9.05 -6.01
N ILE A 2 13.14 8.31 -4.94
CA ILE A 2 12.31 8.21 -3.73
C ILE A 2 12.95 9.04 -2.63
N PHE A 3 12.17 9.86 -1.95
CA PHE A 3 12.65 10.67 -0.83
C PHE A 3 12.63 9.86 0.47
N LEU A 4 13.78 9.68 1.10
CA LEU A 4 13.94 8.88 2.33
C LEU A 4 13.90 9.73 3.60
N GLY A 5 13.85 11.06 3.46
CA GLY A 5 13.88 12.01 4.58
C GLY A 5 15.25 12.65 4.79
N PHE A 6 15.28 13.83 5.43
CA PHE A 6 16.51 14.58 5.74
C PHE A 6 17.46 14.76 4.54
N GLY A 7 16.91 15.08 3.36
CA GLY A 7 17.69 15.27 2.13
C GLY A 7 18.24 13.99 1.49
N LYS A 8 17.92 12.80 2.01
CA LYS A 8 18.34 11.52 1.43
C LYS A 8 17.39 11.07 0.33
N TYR A 9 17.94 10.57 -0.76
CA TYR A 9 17.18 10.02 -1.88
C TYR A 9 17.81 8.72 -2.37
N ALA A 10 16.99 7.82 -2.89
CA ALA A 10 17.45 6.61 -3.57
C ALA A 10 16.67 6.42 -4.88
N ARG A 11 17.26 5.72 -5.86
CA ARG A 11 16.46 5.30 -7.03
C ARG A 11 15.57 4.14 -6.63
N ALA A 12 14.31 4.17 -7.05
CA ALA A 12 13.33 3.13 -6.72
C ALA A 12 13.78 1.74 -7.21
N ASP A 13 14.33 1.67 -8.43
CA ASP A 13 14.78 0.44 -9.08
C ASP A 13 16.07 -0.15 -8.49
N LYS A 14 16.73 0.56 -7.56
CA LYS A 14 17.91 0.10 -6.83
C LYS A 14 17.61 -0.26 -5.38
N ILE A 15 16.39 -0.02 -4.90
CA ILE A 15 15.95 -0.45 -3.57
C ILE A 15 15.50 -1.90 -3.68
N TYR A 16 16.18 -2.81 -2.99
CA TYR A 16 15.86 -4.24 -3.03
C TYR A 16 15.19 -4.75 -1.75
N ALA A 17 15.28 -4.01 -0.64
CA ALA A 17 14.59 -4.36 0.60
C ALA A 17 14.27 -3.13 1.46
N ILE A 18 13.20 -3.26 2.25
CA ILE A 18 12.70 -2.24 3.19
C ILE A 18 12.36 -2.94 4.50
N GLU A 19 12.90 -2.46 5.62
CA GLU A 19 12.68 -3.05 6.94
C GLU A 19 12.19 -1.97 7.93
N PRO A 20 10.95 -2.03 8.43
CA PRO A 20 10.47 -1.14 9.48
C PRO A 20 11.25 -1.35 10.79
N ILE A 21 11.73 -0.26 11.38
CA ILE A 21 12.38 -0.29 12.69
C ILE A 21 11.30 -0.36 13.76
N ARG A 22 11.19 -1.51 14.43
CA ARG A 22 10.15 -1.81 15.44
C ARG A 22 10.69 -1.88 16.88
N ASP A 23 12.00 -1.91 17.05
CA ASP A 23 12.68 -2.08 18.33
C ASP A 23 13.14 -0.72 18.92
N ASP A 24 14.00 -0.80 19.94
CA ASP A 24 14.62 0.31 20.65
C ASP A 24 15.51 1.21 19.77
N ARG A 25 15.90 0.75 18.56
CA ARG A 25 16.61 1.57 17.57
C ARG A 25 15.69 2.65 16.96
N ARG A 26 14.38 2.58 17.22
CA ARG A 26 13.40 3.57 16.78
C ARG A 26 13.56 4.88 17.54
N GLY A 27 14.00 5.92 16.83
CA GLY A 27 14.22 7.25 17.37
C GLY A 27 13.59 8.35 16.52
N HIS A 28 13.87 9.62 16.87
CA HIS A 28 13.41 10.77 16.09
C HIS A 28 13.88 10.65 14.64
N GLY A 29 12.93 10.53 13.72
CA GLY A 29 13.24 10.42 12.29
C GLY A 29 13.90 9.10 11.86
N ARG A 30 13.86 8.06 12.68
CA ARG A 30 14.29 6.70 12.31
C ARG A 30 13.05 5.80 12.25
N ARG A 31 12.60 5.50 11.04
CA ARG A 31 11.39 4.70 10.81
C ARG A 31 11.69 3.40 10.10
N THR A 32 12.59 3.42 9.13
CA THR A 32 12.77 2.31 8.19
C THR A 32 14.23 2.21 7.74
N LEU A 33 14.75 1.00 7.61
CA LEU A 33 16.02 0.71 6.94
C LEU A 33 15.74 0.43 5.47
N VAL A 34 16.47 1.09 4.58
CA VAL A 34 16.32 0.96 3.13
C VAL A 34 17.60 0.42 2.53
N TRP A 35 17.51 -0.75 1.94
CA TRP A 35 18.64 -1.45 1.36
C TRP A 35 18.74 -1.13 -0.13
N VAL A 36 19.90 -0.60 -0.53
CA VAL A 36 20.15 -0.10 -1.89
C VAL A 36 21.32 -0.85 -2.49
N GLU A 37 21.17 -1.30 -3.73
CA GLU A 37 22.21 -2.00 -4.47
C GLU A 37 23.52 -1.18 -4.50
N GLY A 38 24.63 -1.82 -4.15
CA GLY A 38 25.96 -1.18 -4.11
C GLY A 38 26.23 -0.34 -2.85
N VAL A 39 25.30 -0.28 -1.89
CA VAL A 39 25.52 0.37 -0.59
C VAL A 39 25.64 -0.71 0.49
N ASN A 40 26.79 -0.74 1.17
CA ASN A 40 27.08 -1.78 2.17
C ASN A 40 26.18 -1.72 3.42
N GLU A 41 25.76 -0.52 3.81
CA GLU A 41 24.92 -0.30 4.99
C GLU A 41 23.55 0.27 4.59
N PRO A 42 22.46 -0.13 5.27
CA PRO A 42 21.14 0.37 4.94
C PRO A 42 21.02 1.87 5.22
N ILE A 43 20.31 2.56 4.35
CA ILE A 43 19.98 3.96 4.56
C ILE A 43 18.84 4.05 5.57
N VAL A 44 19.11 4.67 6.72
CA VAL A 44 18.06 4.98 7.71
C VAL A 44 17.19 6.11 7.19
N ALA A 45 15.92 5.78 6.94
CA ALA A 45 14.88 6.67 6.46
C ALA A 45 13.98 7.16 7.59
N SER A 46 13.49 8.40 7.47
CA SER A 46 12.48 8.98 8.37
C SER A 46 11.05 8.74 7.93
N ARG A 47 10.89 8.10 6.77
CA ARG A 47 9.62 7.72 6.15
C ARG A 47 9.26 6.30 6.54
N THR A 48 7.96 6.03 6.68
CA THR A 48 7.46 4.69 6.94
C THR A 48 7.57 3.82 5.68
N GLU A 49 7.69 2.51 5.86
CA GLU A 49 7.62 1.50 4.79
C GLU A 49 6.44 1.76 3.84
N ARG A 50 5.22 1.92 4.38
CA ARG A 50 4.01 2.19 3.57
C ARG A 50 4.17 3.37 2.62
N THR A 51 4.79 4.47 3.08
CA THR A 51 4.98 5.66 2.25
C THR A 51 6.04 5.43 1.18
N ILE A 52 7.14 4.75 1.53
CA ILE A 52 8.22 4.42 0.59
C ILE A 52 7.69 3.47 -0.50
N LEU A 53 6.99 2.40 -0.12
CA LEU A 53 6.39 1.45 -1.05
C LEU A 53 5.38 2.11 -2.00
N HIS A 54 4.52 2.99 -1.47
CA HIS A 54 3.59 3.76 -2.29
C HIS A 54 4.31 4.62 -3.33
N GLU A 55 5.37 5.33 -2.95
CA GLU A 55 6.18 6.13 -3.90
C GLU A 55 6.94 5.25 -4.91
N MET A 56 7.28 4.01 -4.55
CA MET A 56 7.84 3.00 -5.47
C MET A 56 6.80 2.40 -6.43
N GLY A 57 5.53 2.81 -6.35
CA GLY A 57 4.44 2.22 -7.12
C GLY A 57 3.95 0.87 -6.57
N GLN A 58 4.47 0.44 -5.42
CA GLN A 58 4.09 -0.78 -4.71
C GLN A 58 2.97 -0.48 -3.71
N SER A 59 1.91 0.19 -4.16
CA SER A 59 0.77 0.48 -3.28
C SER A 59 0.22 -0.85 -2.74
N SER A 60 0.00 -0.92 -1.43
CA SER A 60 -0.46 -2.11 -0.71
C SER A 60 -1.93 -2.45 -0.99
N GLY A 61 -2.38 -2.37 -2.24
CA GLY A 61 -3.79 -2.56 -2.60
C GLY A 61 -4.08 -2.84 -4.07
N GLY A 62 -3.07 -3.02 -4.91
CA GLY A 62 -3.27 -3.39 -6.32
C GLY A 62 -3.23 -4.90 -6.50
N THR A 63 -4.35 -5.59 -6.24
CA THR A 63 -4.78 -6.77 -7.03
C THR A 63 -6.22 -7.18 -6.63
N PRO A 64 -6.54 -7.70 -5.43
CA PRO A 64 -7.87 -8.27 -5.19
C PRO A 64 -8.98 -7.26 -4.88
N LEU A 65 -8.64 -6.17 -4.21
CA LEU A 65 -9.58 -5.16 -3.74
C LEU A 65 -10.05 -4.24 -4.88
N LEU A 66 -9.11 -3.89 -5.77
CA LEU A 66 -9.38 -3.15 -6.99
C LEU A 66 -10.26 -3.98 -7.93
N ASP A 67 -9.96 -5.26 -8.12
CA ASP A 67 -10.77 -6.17 -8.95
C ASP A 67 -12.22 -6.27 -8.42
N GLN A 68 -12.39 -6.38 -7.10
CA GLN A 68 -13.73 -6.39 -6.48
C GLN A 68 -14.47 -5.06 -6.63
N ALA A 69 -13.75 -3.92 -6.58
CA ALA A 69 -14.35 -2.61 -6.80
C ALA A 69 -14.79 -2.43 -8.26
N LEU A 70 -14.00 -2.94 -9.21
CA LEU A 70 -14.32 -2.93 -10.65
C LEU A 70 -15.53 -3.83 -10.95
N ASP A 71 -15.58 -5.07 -10.43
CA ASP A 71 -16.75 -5.97 -10.58
C ASP A 71 -18.03 -5.35 -10.01
N LEU A 72 -17.93 -4.67 -8.85
CA LEU A 72 -19.07 -3.96 -8.29
C LEU A 72 -19.52 -2.81 -9.22
N ALA A 73 -18.59 -2.01 -9.72
CA ALA A 73 -18.89 -0.86 -10.58
C ALA A 73 -19.55 -1.29 -11.91
N GLU A 74 -19.03 -2.35 -12.54
CA GLU A 74 -19.56 -2.90 -13.79
C GLU A 74 -21.01 -3.37 -13.63
N ARG A 75 -21.29 -4.16 -12.58
CA ARG A 75 -22.66 -4.63 -12.31
C ARG A 75 -23.63 -3.51 -12.01
N VAL A 76 -23.21 -2.48 -11.27
CA VAL A 76 -24.07 -1.32 -11.00
C VAL A 76 -24.41 -0.60 -12.30
N ALA A 77 -23.45 -0.46 -13.22
CA ALA A 77 -23.70 0.14 -14.53
C ALA A 77 -24.70 -0.69 -15.34
N GLU A 78 -24.56 -2.01 -15.37
CA GLU A 78 -25.49 -2.94 -16.05
C GLU A 78 -26.91 -2.88 -15.46
N GLN A 79 -27.04 -2.95 -14.13
CA GLN A 79 -28.34 -2.89 -13.46
C GLN A 79 -29.04 -1.55 -13.66
N THR A 80 -28.27 -0.45 -13.76
CA THR A 80 -28.81 0.88 -14.05
C THR A 80 -29.37 0.95 -15.47
N GLN A 81 -28.66 0.41 -16.46
CA GLN A 81 -29.15 0.33 -17.85
C GLN A 81 -30.42 -0.52 -17.98
N GLN A 82 -30.54 -1.58 -17.17
CA GLN A 82 -31.70 -2.46 -17.16
C GLN A 82 -32.86 -1.94 -16.29
N GLY A 83 -32.71 -0.79 -15.63
CA GLY A 83 -33.73 -0.24 -14.71
C GLY A 83 -34.00 -1.10 -13.47
N ARG A 84 -33.04 -1.94 -13.06
CA ARG A 84 -33.18 -2.95 -11.98
C ARG A 84 -32.12 -2.77 -10.89
N VAL A 85 -31.96 -1.56 -10.37
CA VAL A 85 -30.99 -1.27 -9.31
C VAL A 85 -31.58 -1.61 -7.94
N ASP A 86 -30.95 -2.54 -7.21
CA ASP A 86 -31.23 -2.80 -5.80
C ASP A 86 -30.28 -1.99 -4.89
N VAL A 87 -30.81 -0.90 -4.33
CA VAL A 87 -30.06 0.02 -3.45
C VAL A 87 -29.62 -0.66 -2.14
N ASN A 88 -30.37 -1.66 -1.66
CA ASN A 88 -30.02 -2.39 -0.45
C ASN A 88 -28.85 -3.34 -0.68
N ASP A 89 -28.80 -4.02 -1.84
CA ASP A 89 -27.66 -4.87 -2.20
C ASP A 89 -26.39 -4.05 -2.40
N LEU A 90 -26.50 -2.91 -3.09
CA LEU A 90 -25.41 -1.96 -3.26
C LEU A 90 -24.83 -1.51 -1.91
N GLY A 91 -25.69 -1.13 -0.96
CA GLY A 91 -25.28 -0.70 0.38
C GLY A 91 -24.52 -1.80 1.16
N ARG A 92 -24.98 -3.05 1.08
CA ARG A 92 -24.29 -4.20 1.71
C ARG A 92 -22.90 -4.41 1.12
N ARG A 93 -22.78 -4.39 -0.21
CA ARG A 93 -21.49 -4.63 -0.90
C ARG A 93 -20.50 -3.49 -0.68
N ALA A 94 -20.96 -2.24 -0.75
CA ALA A 94 -20.13 -1.08 -0.45
C ALA A 94 -19.56 -1.15 0.97
N ARG A 95 -20.37 -1.55 1.97
CA ARG A 95 -19.89 -1.78 3.34
C ARG A 95 -18.83 -2.88 3.40
N LYS A 96 -19.06 -4.03 2.75
CA LYS A 96 -18.08 -5.13 2.71
C LYS A 96 -16.75 -4.72 2.09
N LEU A 97 -16.78 -3.92 1.00
CA LEU A 97 -15.57 -3.35 0.39
C LEU A 97 -14.85 -2.40 1.36
N LEU A 98 -15.57 -1.48 2.01
CA LEU A 98 -15.00 -0.57 3.00
C LEU A 98 -14.34 -1.32 4.17
N GLU A 99 -14.98 -2.36 4.68
CA GLU A 99 -14.42 -3.23 5.72
C GLU A 99 -13.12 -3.92 5.27
N SER A 100 -13.05 -4.34 4.00
CA SER A 100 -11.82 -4.93 3.44
C SER A 100 -10.67 -3.93 3.29
N THR A 101 -10.96 -2.63 3.09
CA THR A 101 -9.92 -1.57 3.09
C THR A 101 -9.44 -1.16 4.49
N ALA A 102 -10.25 -1.41 5.52
CA ALA A 102 -9.92 -1.06 6.90
C ALA A 102 -9.04 -2.11 7.60
N LYS A 103 -8.98 -3.33 7.07
CA LYS A 103 -8.03 -4.35 7.54
C LYS A 103 -6.64 -3.96 7.01
N PRO A 104 -5.65 -3.67 7.88
CA PRO A 104 -4.29 -3.57 7.42
C PRO A 104 -3.98 -4.89 6.74
N GLY A 105 -3.61 -4.83 5.46
CA GLY A 105 -3.20 -6.03 4.73
C GLY A 105 -2.23 -6.78 5.62
N GLU A 106 -2.58 -8.01 5.99
CA GLU A 106 -1.63 -8.93 6.61
C GLU A 106 -0.43 -8.89 5.68
N THR A 107 0.62 -8.23 6.17
CA THR A 107 1.89 -8.22 5.48
C THR A 107 2.32 -9.65 5.65
N GLU A 108 2.00 -10.49 4.66
CA GLU A 108 2.62 -11.80 4.54
C GLU A 108 4.11 -11.53 4.72
N PRO A 109 4.74 -12.14 5.74
CA PRO A 109 6.17 -11.98 5.90
C PRO A 109 6.78 -12.49 4.61
N LEU A 110 7.37 -11.57 3.84
CA LEU A 110 8.35 -11.93 2.85
C LEU A 110 9.48 -12.56 3.66
N PHE A 111 9.57 -13.89 3.56
CA PHE A 111 10.43 -14.84 4.30
C PHE A 111 9.84 -15.44 5.57
#